data_AF-A0AAN9K0A3-F1
#
_entry.id   AF-A0AAN9K0A3-F1
#
_cell.length_a   1.000
_cell.length_b   1.000
_cell.length_c   1.000
_cell.angle_alpha   90.00
_cell.angle_beta   90.00
_cell.angle_gamma   90.00
#
_symmetry.space_group_name_H-M   'P 1'
#
loop_
_entity.id
_entity.type
_entity.pdbx_description
1 polymer ?
#
loop_
_entity_poly.entity_id
_entity_poly.type
_entity_poly.pdbx_seq_one_letter_code
_entity_poly.pdbx_strand_id
1 'polypeptide(L)'
;MSKEKDSANDQVNTYSEPVMLERDHSLEVEDIDNLHLEPDWDPIAELESILSDSYTVMSSMSLHSTTVSETEVQGPNVEAILAKLETLLETSLEILSFDNEVKQQFHHVLEQLSQFKDQVPVRLHTVIYKLKTFIEDVDIKYVTAQKTIQDYDQLLQSRSLISKQLESAKARQDQINSKVFEGKIQVEKINAEIVELEKRLSVLIETRDKLKRALDYCDVENSKLKTQVAKLVPECRTIITALKESETSYKVALNKKKKAEDEWTDLKKTFVANKI
;
A
#
# COMPACT_ATOMS: atom_id res chain seq x y z
N MET A 1 -60.59 -33.95 14.67
CA MET A 1 -61.21 -32.97 15.58
C MET A 1 -60.11 -32.29 16.35
N SER A 2 -60.04 -30.98 16.19
CA SER A 2 -59.05 -30.06 16.74
C SER A 2 -59.09 -29.97 18.27
N LYS A 3 -57.94 -29.73 18.91
CA LYS A 3 -57.77 -28.56 19.77
C LYS A 3 -56.31 -28.23 20.03
N GLU A 4 -56.14 -26.92 20.05
CA GLU A 4 -54.98 -26.04 20.01
C GLU A 4 -54.69 -25.52 21.43
N LYS A 5 -53.57 -24.77 21.56
CA LYS A 5 -53.20 -23.78 22.60
C LYS A 5 -52.20 -24.25 23.66
N ASP A 6 -50.96 -23.73 23.60
CA ASP A 6 -50.45 -22.45 24.16
C ASP A 6 -50.14 -22.65 25.67
N SER A 7 -49.13 -22.07 26.32
CA SER A 7 -48.12 -21.05 26.03
C SER A 7 -47.27 -20.93 27.32
N ALA A 8 -46.03 -20.44 27.16
CA ALA A 8 -45.23 -19.66 28.11
C ALA A 8 -44.82 -20.29 29.47
N ASN A 9 -43.51 -20.47 29.74
CA ASN A 9 -42.49 -19.45 30.08
C ASN A 9 -42.45 -19.19 31.58
N ASP A 10 -41.43 -19.71 32.27
CA ASP A 10 -41.02 -19.10 33.53
C ASP A 10 -39.53 -19.32 33.83
N GLN A 11 -38.93 -18.27 34.41
CA GLN A 11 -37.62 -18.16 35.03
C GLN A 11 -36.37 -17.98 34.15
N VAL A 12 -36.12 -16.71 33.79
CA VAL A 12 -34.76 -16.16 33.72
C VAL A 12 -34.57 -15.29 34.95
N ASN A 13 -33.66 -15.72 35.82
CA ASN A 13 -33.10 -14.90 36.89
C ASN A 13 -31.60 -14.88 36.65
N THR A 14 -31.04 -13.72 36.29
CA THR A 14 -29.66 -13.36 36.66
C THR A 14 -29.46 -11.86 36.48
N TYR A 15 -29.03 -11.26 37.58
CA TYR A 15 -28.53 -9.92 37.76
C TYR A 15 -27.61 -9.46 36.63
N SER A 16 -27.86 -8.26 36.10
CA SER A 16 -26.86 -7.50 35.34
C SER A 16 -26.42 -6.31 36.20
N GLU A 17 -25.19 -6.40 36.71
CA GLU A 17 -24.44 -5.26 37.24
C GLU A 17 -24.22 -4.20 36.15
N PRO A 18 -24.09 -2.91 36.53
CA PRO A 18 -23.79 -1.85 35.59
C PRO A 18 -22.31 -1.89 35.22
N VAL A 19 -22.01 -2.15 33.95
CA VAL A 19 -20.66 -1.96 33.39
C VAL A 19 -20.39 -0.45 33.32
N MET A 20 -19.71 0.06 34.35
CA MET A 20 -19.00 1.32 34.29
C MET A 20 -17.81 1.15 33.34
N LEU A 21 -17.95 1.60 32.10
CA LEU A 21 -16.82 1.85 31.22
C LEU A 21 -16.38 3.29 31.43
N GLU A 22 -15.65 3.53 32.53
CA GLU A 22 -14.59 4.52 32.52
C GLU A 22 -13.57 4.02 31.50
N ARG A 23 -13.46 4.73 30.38
CA ARG A 23 -12.33 4.57 29.47
C ARG A 23 -11.88 5.96 29.06
N ASP A 24 -11.17 6.58 29.99
CA ASP A 24 -10.16 7.59 29.71
C ASP A 24 -9.13 6.96 28.78
N HIS A 25 -9.38 7.02 27.48
CA HIS A 25 -8.32 6.90 26.48
C HIS A 25 -8.37 8.20 25.68
N SER A 26 -7.59 9.18 26.15
CA SER A 26 -6.77 9.98 25.25
C SER A 26 -5.99 8.98 24.38
N LEU A 27 -6.60 8.50 23.31
CA LEU A 27 -5.86 8.10 22.13
C LEU A 27 -5.43 9.41 21.50
N GLU A 28 -4.36 9.97 22.06
CA GLU A 28 -3.43 10.70 21.23
C GLU A 28 -3.17 9.79 20.04
N VAL A 29 -3.63 10.23 18.88
CA VAL A 29 -3.13 9.76 17.60
C VAL A 29 -1.69 10.26 17.56
N GLU A 30 -0.82 9.69 18.41
CA GLU A 30 0.62 9.85 18.32
C GLU A 30 1.00 9.23 16.99
N ASP A 31 1.26 10.13 16.05
CA ASP A 31 2.27 9.99 15.02
C ASP A 31 2.22 8.68 14.20
N ILE A 32 1.34 8.66 13.21
CA ILE A 32 1.66 7.98 11.94
C ILE A 32 2.76 8.78 11.17
N ASP A 33 3.29 9.86 11.75
CA ASP A 33 4.40 10.65 11.22
C ASP A 33 5.79 10.15 11.66
N ASN A 34 5.90 9.13 12.51
CA ASN A 34 7.20 8.59 12.92
C ASN A 34 7.32 7.10 12.62
N LEU A 35 7.84 6.78 11.43
CA LEU A 35 8.81 5.69 11.13
C LEU A 35 9.04 5.58 9.62
N HIS A 36 9.42 6.68 8.98
CA HIS A 36 10.23 6.61 7.77
C HIS A 36 11.52 7.38 8.05
N LEU A 37 12.40 6.76 8.85
CA LEU A 37 13.82 6.96 8.62
C LEU A 37 14.08 6.37 7.24
N GLU A 38 13.81 7.16 6.20
CA GLU A 38 14.41 6.91 4.90
C GLU A 38 15.91 6.82 5.20
N PRO A 39 16.56 5.69 4.91
CA PRO A 39 18.01 5.66 5.01
C PRO A 39 18.53 6.83 4.18
N ASP A 40 19.48 7.60 4.72
CA ASP A 40 20.15 8.74 4.05
C ASP A 40 20.92 8.30 2.78
N TRP A 41 20.74 7.03 2.40
CA TRP A 41 21.40 6.31 1.35
C TRP A 41 20.36 5.59 0.49
N ASP A 42 20.28 5.97 -0.78
CA ASP A 42 19.46 5.31 -1.78
C ASP A 42 20.35 4.38 -2.65
N PRO A 43 20.29 3.05 -2.42
CA PRO A 43 21.10 2.10 -3.17
C PRO A 43 20.74 2.02 -4.66
N ILE A 44 19.51 2.41 -5.05
CA ILE A 44 19.08 2.42 -6.46
C ILE A 44 19.72 3.62 -7.17
N ALA A 45 19.73 4.80 -6.54
CA ALA A 45 20.38 5.98 -7.07
C ALA A 45 21.91 5.84 -7.14
N GLU A 46 22.54 5.23 -6.14
CA GLU A 46 23.99 4.97 -6.18
C GLU A 46 24.35 4.00 -7.32
N LEU A 47 23.62 2.90 -7.47
CA LEU A 47 23.86 1.94 -8.55
C LEU A 47 23.64 2.57 -9.93
N GLU A 48 22.65 3.45 -10.06
CA GLU A 48 22.42 4.24 -11.28
C GLU A 48 23.59 5.17 -11.58
N SER A 49 24.17 5.83 -10.57
CA SER A 49 25.36 6.67 -10.72
C SER A 49 26.56 5.84 -11.19
N ILE A 50 26.83 4.70 -10.55
CA ILE A 50 27.94 3.79 -10.90
C ILE A 50 27.82 3.28 -12.34
N LEU A 51 26.61 2.96 -12.79
CA LEU A 51 26.39 2.46 -14.15
C LEU A 51 26.38 3.56 -15.21
N SER A 52 26.01 4.79 -14.81
CA SER A 52 25.98 5.99 -15.64
C SER A 52 27.37 6.61 -15.86
N ASP A 53 28.30 6.41 -14.94
CA ASP A 53 29.69 6.83 -15.11
C ASP A 53 30.26 6.21 -16.40
N SER A 54 30.51 7.08 -17.38
CA SER A 54 30.67 6.66 -18.76
C SER A 54 32.02 5.97 -18.97
N TYR A 55 31.97 4.72 -19.41
CA TYR A 55 33.08 4.11 -20.13
C TYR A 55 32.93 4.46 -21.62
N THR A 56 33.91 5.15 -22.19
CA THR A 56 33.93 5.47 -23.62
C THR A 56 34.14 4.16 -24.38
N VAL A 57 33.04 3.59 -24.88
CA VAL A 57 33.07 2.38 -25.71
C VAL A 57 33.88 2.71 -26.95
N MET A 58 35.13 2.24 -27.02
CA MET A 58 35.92 2.30 -28.23
C MET A 58 35.22 1.47 -29.30
N SER A 59 34.68 2.19 -30.28
CA SER A 59 33.97 1.64 -31.42
C SER A 59 34.88 0.68 -32.19
N SER A 60 34.37 -0.53 -32.38
CA SER A 60 34.91 -1.62 -33.18
C SER A 60 35.59 -1.13 -34.47
N MET A 61 36.90 -1.37 -34.60
CA MET A 61 37.59 -1.23 -35.87
C MET A 61 37.34 -2.46 -36.75
N SER A 62 36.58 -2.23 -37.82
CA SER A 62 36.42 -3.12 -38.96
C SER A 62 37.72 -3.19 -39.75
N LEU A 63 38.35 -4.36 -39.77
CA LEU A 63 39.50 -4.64 -40.63
C LEU A 63 39.00 -4.99 -42.04
N HIS A 64 39.13 -4.03 -42.94
CA HIS A 64 39.22 -4.32 -44.37
C HIS A 64 40.66 -4.76 -44.66
N SER A 65 40.85 -5.83 -45.45
CA SER A 65 42.02 -5.85 -46.31
C SER A 65 41.73 -6.52 -47.64
N THR A 66 42.35 -5.90 -48.63
CA THR A 66 42.18 -6.03 -50.06
C THR A 66 43.24 -6.97 -50.62
N THR A 67 42.85 -7.69 -51.68
CA THR A 67 43.66 -8.46 -52.62
C THR A 67 44.94 -7.77 -53.11
N VAL A 68 45.96 -8.53 -53.53
CA VAL A 68 46.46 -8.60 -54.93
C VAL A 68 47.68 -9.54 -55.06
N SER A 69 47.74 -10.21 -56.21
CA SER A 69 48.71 -11.21 -56.69
C SER A 69 50.00 -10.66 -57.32
N GLU A 70 51.00 -11.55 -57.35
CA GLU A 70 52.05 -11.84 -58.36
C GLU A 70 53.07 -10.78 -58.83
N THR A 71 54.37 -11.10 -58.73
CA THR A 71 55.31 -11.23 -59.89
C THR A 71 56.73 -11.75 -59.51
N GLU A 72 57.05 -12.95 -60.02
CA GLU A 72 58.24 -13.42 -60.78
C GLU A 72 59.66 -12.74 -60.70
N VAL A 73 60.71 -13.54 -60.36
CA VAL A 73 62.00 -13.81 -61.07
C VAL A 73 63.35 -13.67 -60.30
N GLN A 74 63.99 -14.85 -60.19
CA GLN A 74 65.39 -15.36 -60.10
C GLN A 74 66.29 -15.31 -58.84
N GLY A 75 66.39 -16.49 -58.20
CA GLY A 75 67.56 -17.09 -57.56
C GLY A 75 67.18 -18.42 -56.87
N PRO A 76 67.63 -19.62 -57.31
CA PRO A 76 66.90 -20.88 -57.06
C PRO A 76 66.88 -21.38 -55.60
N ASN A 77 67.52 -20.67 -54.67
CA ASN A 77 67.44 -21.00 -53.24
C ASN A 77 66.88 -19.82 -52.42
N VAL A 78 67.49 -18.64 -52.47
CA VAL A 78 67.05 -17.49 -51.66
C VAL A 78 65.70 -16.92 -52.10
N GLU A 79 65.44 -16.87 -53.40
CA GLU A 79 64.15 -16.37 -53.90
C GLU A 79 63.00 -17.31 -53.53
N ALA A 80 63.22 -18.63 -53.62
CA ALA A 80 62.24 -19.62 -53.18
C ALA A 80 62.00 -19.56 -51.66
N ILE A 81 63.05 -19.31 -50.86
CA ILE A 81 62.93 -19.10 -49.41
C ILE A 81 62.13 -17.82 -49.11
N LEU A 82 62.38 -16.73 -49.84
CA LEU A 82 61.64 -15.47 -49.70
C LEU A 82 60.17 -15.60 -50.12
N ALA A 83 59.88 -16.30 -51.23
CA ALA A 83 58.51 -16.60 -51.66
C ALA A 83 57.76 -17.44 -50.61
N LYS A 84 58.44 -18.43 -50.01
CA LYS A 84 57.86 -19.21 -48.91
C LYS A 84 57.61 -18.36 -47.65
N LEU A 85 58.51 -17.42 -47.34
CA LEU A 85 58.29 -16.46 -46.24
C LEU A 85 57.07 -15.58 -46.52
N GLU A 86 56.91 -15.12 -47.75
CA GLU A 86 55.77 -14.31 -48.18
C GLU A 86 54.45 -15.07 -47.99
N THR A 87 54.36 -16.32 -48.44
CA THR A 87 53.19 -17.17 -48.19
C THR A 87 52.94 -17.38 -46.69
N LEU A 88 53.99 -17.57 -45.88
CA LEU A 88 53.84 -17.70 -44.43
C LEU A 88 53.30 -16.43 -43.79
N LEU A 89 53.70 -15.25 -44.28
CA LEU A 89 53.22 -13.94 -43.79
C LEU A 89 51.73 -13.69 -44.08
N GLU A 90 51.12 -14.41 -45.02
CA GLU A 90 49.66 -14.39 -45.24
C GLU A 90 48.88 -15.12 -44.14
N THR A 91 49.56 -15.89 -43.29
CA THR A 91 48.92 -16.62 -42.19
C THR A 91 48.38 -15.63 -41.14
N SER A 92 47.15 -15.87 -40.67
CA SER A 92 46.57 -15.06 -39.61
C SER A 92 47.36 -15.19 -38.30
N LEU A 93 47.32 -14.13 -37.48
CA LEU A 93 47.99 -14.10 -36.19
C LEU A 93 47.50 -15.20 -35.22
N GLU A 94 46.21 -15.56 -35.34
CA GLU A 94 45.59 -16.63 -34.57
C GLU A 94 46.19 -18.00 -34.92
N ILE A 95 46.26 -18.33 -36.21
CA ILE A 95 46.85 -19.60 -36.67
C ILE A 95 48.33 -19.61 -36.33
N LEU A 96 49.05 -18.50 -36.53
CA LEU A 96 50.45 -18.37 -36.16
C LEU A 96 50.68 -18.62 -34.66
N SER A 97 49.77 -18.17 -33.78
CA SER A 97 49.90 -18.37 -32.34
C SER A 97 49.57 -19.79 -31.88
N PHE A 98 48.62 -20.49 -32.51
CA PHE A 98 48.18 -21.81 -32.05
C PHE A 98 48.80 -22.99 -32.81
N ASP A 99 49.22 -22.78 -34.05
CA ASP A 99 49.80 -23.82 -34.89
C ASP A 99 51.33 -23.86 -34.75
N ASN A 100 51.80 -24.87 -34.02
CA ASN A 100 53.23 -25.08 -33.85
C ASN A 100 53.94 -25.45 -35.16
N GLU A 101 53.25 -26.10 -36.11
CA GLU A 101 53.83 -26.46 -37.41
C GLU A 101 54.13 -25.19 -38.22
N VAL A 102 53.21 -24.24 -38.27
CA VAL A 102 53.43 -22.95 -38.94
C VAL A 102 54.59 -22.17 -38.30
N LYS A 103 54.68 -22.15 -36.95
CA LYS A 103 55.82 -21.54 -36.25
C LYS A 103 57.14 -22.20 -36.58
N GLN A 104 57.19 -23.53 -36.62
CA GLN A 104 58.39 -24.25 -37.04
C GLN A 104 58.77 -23.94 -38.48
N GLN A 105 57.79 -23.76 -39.37
CA GLN A 105 58.05 -23.30 -40.74
C GLN A 105 58.63 -21.88 -40.79
N PHE A 106 58.11 -20.95 -39.98
CA PHE A 106 58.71 -19.62 -39.81
C PHE A 106 60.14 -19.70 -39.29
N HIS A 107 60.40 -20.47 -38.23
CA HIS A 107 61.75 -20.65 -37.70
C HIS A 107 62.70 -21.24 -38.75
N HIS A 108 62.27 -22.26 -39.48
CA HIS A 108 63.06 -22.90 -40.52
C HIS A 108 63.42 -21.93 -41.66
N VAL A 109 62.44 -21.18 -42.17
CA VAL A 109 62.65 -20.19 -43.24
C VAL A 109 63.55 -19.05 -42.78
N LEU A 110 63.38 -18.55 -41.55
CA LEU A 110 64.22 -17.49 -40.98
C LEU A 110 65.66 -17.97 -40.69
N GLU A 111 65.85 -19.23 -40.30
CA GLU A 111 67.16 -19.87 -40.12
C GLU A 111 67.88 -20.00 -41.48
N GLN A 112 67.17 -20.45 -42.52
CA GLN A 112 67.71 -20.53 -43.89
C GLN A 112 68.14 -19.15 -44.40
N LEU A 113 67.32 -18.10 -44.22
CA LEU A 113 67.69 -16.74 -44.60
C LEU A 113 68.92 -16.21 -43.83
N SER A 114 69.10 -16.66 -42.58
CA SER A 114 70.28 -16.31 -41.78
C SER A 114 71.56 -17.00 -42.27
N GLN A 115 71.45 -18.22 -42.82
CA GLN A 115 72.57 -18.96 -43.43
C GLN A 115 73.01 -18.35 -44.77
N PHE A 116 72.08 -17.82 -45.56
CA PHE A 116 72.35 -17.17 -46.85
C PHE A 116 72.50 -15.65 -46.74
N LYS A 117 72.98 -15.13 -45.60
CA LYS A 117 73.01 -13.69 -45.29
C LYS A 117 73.66 -12.82 -46.37
N ASP A 118 74.72 -13.31 -47.01
CA ASP A 118 75.46 -12.58 -48.06
C ASP A 118 74.68 -12.48 -49.39
N GLN A 119 73.66 -13.32 -49.57
CA GLN A 119 72.79 -13.37 -50.75
C GLN A 119 71.43 -12.71 -50.51
N VAL A 120 71.05 -12.49 -49.24
CA VAL A 120 69.83 -11.76 -48.90
C VAL A 120 70.09 -10.25 -49.01
N PRO A 121 69.23 -9.48 -49.73
CA PRO A 121 69.35 -8.04 -49.82
C PRO A 121 69.49 -7.38 -48.44
N VAL A 122 70.51 -6.53 -48.27
CA VAL A 122 70.84 -5.88 -46.97
C VAL A 122 69.62 -5.19 -46.32
N ARG A 123 68.73 -4.61 -47.14
CA ARG A 123 67.48 -3.99 -46.70
C ARG A 123 66.55 -4.92 -45.90
N LEU A 124 66.61 -6.23 -46.13
CA LEU A 124 65.77 -7.23 -45.48
C LEU A 124 66.36 -7.76 -44.17
N HIS A 125 67.64 -7.55 -43.89
CA HIS A 125 68.30 -8.09 -42.70
C HIS A 125 67.61 -7.61 -41.42
N THR A 126 67.29 -6.32 -41.35
CA THR A 126 66.56 -5.73 -40.22
C THR A 126 65.15 -6.29 -40.07
N VAL A 127 64.46 -6.55 -41.19
CA VAL A 127 63.10 -7.10 -41.19
C VAL A 127 63.10 -8.54 -40.69
N ILE A 128 64.03 -9.36 -41.18
CA ILE A 128 64.20 -10.77 -40.76
C ILE A 128 64.49 -10.86 -39.27
N TYR A 129 65.34 -9.98 -38.73
CA TYR A 129 65.61 -9.94 -37.29
C TYR A 129 64.37 -9.57 -36.46
N LYS A 130 63.61 -8.56 -36.91
CA LYS A 130 62.35 -8.16 -36.27
C LYS A 130 61.29 -9.26 -36.34
N LEU A 131 61.23 -9.98 -37.47
CA LEU A 131 60.28 -11.08 -37.64
C LEU A 131 60.67 -12.26 -36.74
N LYS A 132 61.94 -12.60 -36.63
CA LYS A 132 62.43 -13.64 -35.71
C LYS A 132 62.03 -13.34 -34.26
N THR A 133 62.32 -12.14 -33.79
CA THR A 133 61.92 -11.71 -32.44
C THR A 133 60.41 -11.62 -32.25
N PHE A 134 59.65 -11.27 -33.30
CA PHE A 134 58.20 -11.29 -33.26
C PHE A 134 57.64 -12.71 -33.09
N ILE A 135 58.12 -13.68 -33.89
CA ILE A 135 57.69 -15.08 -33.85
C ILE A 135 57.99 -15.72 -32.50
N GLU A 136 59.12 -15.38 -31.87
CA GLU A 136 59.50 -15.87 -30.54
C GLU A 136 58.51 -15.42 -29.44
N ASP A 137 57.89 -14.25 -29.57
CA ASP A 137 57.01 -13.65 -28.57
C ASP A 137 55.51 -13.74 -28.90
N VAL A 138 55.15 -14.15 -30.12
CA VAL A 138 53.79 -13.98 -30.65
C VAL A 138 52.75 -14.70 -29.81
N ASP A 139 53.08 -15.88 -29.29
CA ASP A 139 52.19 -16.70 -28.46
C ASP A 139 51.79 -15.99 -27.18
N ILE A 140 52.78 -15.45 -26.48
CA ILE A 140 52.57 -14.77 -25.21
C ILE A 140 51.72 -13.52 -25.45
N LYS A 141 52.04 -12.73 -26.49
CA LYS A 141 51.33 -11.49 -26.82
C LYS A 141 49.89 -11.77 -27.24
N TYR A 142 49.68 -12.73 -28.14
CA TYR A 142 48.36 -13.05 -28.66
C TYR A 142 47.46 -13.67 -27.59
N VAL A 143 47.94 -14.67 -26.85
CA VAL A 143 47.15 -15.32 -25.78
C VAL A 143 46.80 -14.33 -24.68
N THR A 144 47.72 -13.46 -24.27
CA THR A 144 47.45 -12.43 -23.25
C THR A 144 46.42 -11.41 -23.74
N ALA A 145 46.53 -10.96 -24.99
CA ALA A 145 45.56 -10.05 -25.58
C ALA A 145 44.17 -10.70 -25.70
N GLN A 146 44.11 -11.93 -26.21
CA GLN A 146 42.87 -12.69 -26.38
C GLN A 146 42.18 -12.94 -25.03
N LYS A 147 42.94 -13.30 -24.00
CA LYS A 147 42.40 -13.47 -22.64
C LYS A 147 41.84 -12.16 -22.09
N THR A 148 42.56 -11.06 -22.28
CA THR A 148 42.10 -9.72 -21.86
C THR A 148 40.80 -9.32 -22.57
N ILE A 149 40.68 -9.59 -23.88
CA ILE A 149 39.46 -9.34 -24.66
C ILE A 149 38.29 -10.17 -24.10
N GLN A 150 38.50 -11.47 -23.89
CA GLN A 150 37.46 -12.36 -23.35
C GLN A 150 37.01 -11.95 -21.95
N ASP A 151 37.94 -11.59 -21.07
CA ASP A 151 37.63 -11.13 -19.72
C ASP A 151 36.84 -9.81 -19.76
N TYR A 152 37.21 -8.90 -20.67
CA TYR A 152 36.48 -7.64 -20.87
C TYR A 152 35.06 -7.86 -21.41
N ASP A 153 34.88 -8.76 -22.38
CA ASP A 153 33.55 -9.12 -22.89
C ASP A 153 32.66 -9.72 -21.80
N GLN A 154 33.22 -10.55 -20.91
CA GLN A 154 32.50 -11.10 -19.76
C GLN A 154 32.08 -9.99 -18.77
N LEU A 155 32.93 -9.00 -18.54
CA LEU A 155 32.59 -7.83 -17.72
C LEU A 155 31.49 -6.98 -18.35
N LEU A 156 31.51 -6.78 -19.68
CA LEU A 156 30.44 -6.08 -20.40
C LEU A 156 29.10 -6.80 -20.28
N GLN A 157 29.09 -8.13 -20.42
CA GLN A 157 27.88 -8.94 -20.24
C GLN A 157 27.35 -8.83 -18.80
N SER A 158 28.24 -8.90 -17.81
CA SER A 158 27.88 -8.77 -16.39
C SER A 158 27.29 -7.40 -16.09
N ARG A 159 27.88 -6.32 -16.62
CA ARG A 159 27.33 -4.95 -16.50
C ARG A 159 25.95 -4.85 -17.14
N SER A 160 25.75 -5.40 -18.34
CA SER A 160 24.45 -5.38 -19.02
C SER A 160 23.37 -6.10 -18.21
N LEU A 161 23.71 -7.23 -17.58
CA LEU A 161 22.79 -7.95 -16.69
C LEU A 161 22.40 -7.10 -15.48
N ILE A 162 23.38 -6.47 -14.82
CA ILE A 162 23.13 -5.59 -13.66
C ILE A 162 22.25 -4.40 -14.06
N SER A 163 22.50 -3.78 -15.22
CA SER A 163 21.64 -2.68 -15.73
C SER A 163 20.19 -3.11 -15.92
N LYS A 164 19.93 -4.29 -16.50
CA LYS A 164 18.56 -4.83 -16.64
C LYS A 164 17.90 -5.10 -15.29
N GLN A 165 18.67 -5.62 -14.32
CA GLN A 165 18.17 -5.84 -12.97
C GLN A 165 17.83 -4.52 -12.26
N LEU A 166 18.65 -3.48 -12.41
CA LEU A 166 18.37 -2.14 -11.89
C LEU A 166 17.08 -1.57 -12.48
N GLU A 167 16.89 -1.66 -13.79
CA GLU A 167 15.67 -1.18 -14.46
C GLU A 167 14.41 -1.90 -13.95
N SER A 168 14.49 -3.22 -13.75
CA SER A 168 13.41 -3.99 -13.12
C SER A 168 13.17 -3.60 -11.66
N ALA A 169 14.22 -3.28 -10.90
CA ALA A 169 14.11 -2.85 -9.51
C ALA A 169 13.42 -1.48 -9.41
N LYS A 170 13.79 -0.53 -10.27
CA LYS A 170 13.16 0.81 -10.37
C LYS A 170 11.67 0.71 -10.65
N ALA A 171 11.28 -0.07 -11.66
CA ALA A 171 9.87 -0.27 -12.00
C ALA A 171 9.07 -0.86 -10.81
N ARG A 172 9.68 -1.77 -10.04
CA ARG A 172 9.05 -2.34 -8.84
C ARG A 172 8.96 -1.32 -7.70
N GLN A 173 9.99 -0.48 -7.51
CA GLN A 173 9.97 0.60 -6.53
C GLN A 173 8.85 1.59 -6.84
N ASP A 174 8.71 2.02 -8.10
CA ASP A 174 7.63 2.91 -8.54
C ASP A 174 6.25 2.32 -8.25
N GLN A 175 6.06 1.03 -8.55
CA GLN A 175 4.81 0.32 -8.26
C GLN A 175 4.51 0.30 -6.75
N ILE A 176 5.51 0.05 -5.92
CA ILE A 176 5.37 0.03 -4.46
C ILE A 176 5.02 1.44 -3.97
N ASN A 177 5.74 2.46 -4.41
CA ASN A 177 5.52 3.85 -4.04
C ASN A 177 4.09 4.31 -4.38
N SER A 178 3.59 3.94 -5.57
CA SER A 178 2.20 4.21 -5.97
C SER A 178 1.18 3.56 -5.02
N LYS A 179 1.40 2.29 -4.62
CA LYS A 179 0.52 1.59 -3.67
C LYS A 179 0.59 2.20 -2.27
N VAL A 180 1.77 2.61 -1.82
CA VAL A 180 1.95 3.30 -0.53
C VAL A 180 1.18 4.61 -0.52
N PHE A 181 1.29 5.41 -1.60
CA PHE A 181 0.56 6.66 -1.73
C PHE A 181 -0.96 6.46 -1.70
N GLU A 182 -1.47 5.49 -2.45
CA GLU A 182 -2.90 5.13 -2.42
C GLU A 182 -3.34 4.68 -1.02
N GLY A 183 -2.52 3.87 -0.34
CA GLY A 183 -2.76 3.46 1.04
C GLY A 183 -2.86 4.64 2.01
N LYS A 184 -1.97 5.64 1.87
CA LYS A 184 -2.01 6.87 2.69
C LYS A 184 -3.33 7.63 2.51
N ILE A 185 -3.77 7.82 1.27
CA ILE A 185 -5.06 8.48 0.97
C ILE A 185 -6.23 7.74 1.63
N GLN A 186 -6.25 6.41 1.55
CA GLN A 186 -7.31 5.61 2.16
C GLN A 186 -7.32 5.70 3.69
N VAL A 187 -6.14 5.70 4.32
CA VAL A 187 -6.00 5.89 5.77
C VAL A 187 -6.53 7.26 6.19
N GLU A 188 -6.16 8.33 5.49
CA GLU A 188 -6.66 9.69 5.78
C GLU A 188 -8.18 9.77 5.67
N LYS A 189 -8.76 9.12 4.64
CA LYS A 189 -10.21 9.05 4.47
C LYS A 189 -10.89 8.32 5.63
N ILE A 190 -10.38 7.15 6.02
CA ILE A 190 -10.93 6.38 7.14
C ILE A 190 -10.83 7.19 8.44
N ASN A 191 -9.71 7.87 8.68
CA ASN A 191 -9.55 8.73 9.85
C ASN A 191 -10.59 9.85 9.88
N ALA A 192 -10.88 10.49 8.74
CA ALA A 192 -11.93 11.51 8.66
C ALA A 192 -13.32 10.94 8.98
N GLU A 193 -13.65 9.75 8.49
CA GLU A 193 -14.91 9.06 8.79
C GLU A 193 -15.02 8.69 10.28
N ILE A 194 -13.92 8.24 10.91
CA ILE A 194 -13.87 7.96 12.35
C ILE A 194 -14.22 9.22 13.16
N VAL A 195 -13.57 10.35 12.87
CA VAL A 195 -13.82 11.62 13.57
C VAL A 195 -15.27 12.08 13.42
N GLU A 196 -15.88 11.91 12.24
CA GLU A 196 -17.29 12.24 12.03
C GLU A 196 -18.22 11.35 12.87
N LEU A 197 -17.95 10.04 12.90
CA LEU A 197 -18.73 9.08 13.67
C LEU A 197 -18.62 9.32 15.18
N GLU A 198 -17.45 9.63 15.70
CA GLU A 198 -17.22 9.98 17.10
C GLU A 198 -18.01 11.23 17.51
N LYS A 199 -18.04 12.26 16.65
CA LYS A 199 -18.85 13.45 16.86
C LYS A 199 -20.34 13.12 16.91
N ARG A 200 -20.83 12.29 15.99
CA ARG A 200 -22.23 11.86 15.96
C ARG A 200 -22.61 11.05 17.20
N LEU A 201 -21.72 10.15 17.64
CA LEU A 201 -21.92 9.36 18.85
C LEU A 201 -22.04 10.25 20.09
N SER A 202 -21.19 11.26 20.20
CA SER A 202 -21.22 12.24 21.30
C SER A 202 -22.57 12.96 21.40
N VAL A 203 -23.12 13.42 20.27
CA VAL A 203 -24.46 14.05 20.21
C VAL A 203 -25.57 13.09 20.65
N LEU A 204 -25.48 11.82 20.24
CA LEU A 204 -26.47 10.81 20.63
C LEU A 204 -26.42 10.51 22.14
N ILE A 205 -25.22 10.45 22.72
CA ILE A 205 -25.01 10.27 24.16
C ILE A 205 -25.67 11.43 24.93
N GLU A 206 -25.40 12.68 24.55
CA GLU A 206 -26.02 13.84 25.20
C GLU A 206 -27.55 13.82 25.09
N THR A 207 -28.06 13.43 23.92
CA THR A 207 -29.51 13.37 23.66
C THR A 207 -30.17 12.30 24.53
N ARG A 208 -29.56 11.11 24.62
CA ARG A 208 -30.01 10.04 25.51
C ARG A 208 -30.06 10.52 26.97
N ASP A 209 -29.03 11.21 27.43
CA ASP A 209 -28.96 11.66 28.82
C ASP A 209 -29.95 12.79 29.15
N LYS A 210 -30.27 13.64 28.17
CA LYS A 210 -31.38 14.61 28.27
C LYS A 210 -32.73 13.91 28.36
N LEU A 211 -32.98 12.91 27.51
CA LEU A 211 -34.23 12.13 27.51
C LEU A 211 -34.41 11.33 28.80
N LYS A 212 -33.33 10.71 29.31
CA LYS A 212 -33.37 9.97 30.58
C LYS A 212 -33.82 10.87 31.73
N ARG A 213 -33.22 12.06 31.86
CA ARG A 213 -33.63 13.04 32.88
C ARG A 213 -35.09 13.49 32.73
N ALA A 214 -35.55 13.70 31.49
CA ALA A 214 -36.94 14.06 31.23
C ALA A 214 -37.91 12.94 31.62
N LEU A 215 -37.55 11.68 31.36
CA LEU A 215 -38.33 10.52 31.75
C LEU A 215 -38.42 10.40 33.28
N ASP A 216 -37.28 10.50 33.98
CA ASP A 216 -37.22 10.46 35.44
C ASP A 216 -38.12 11.55 36.07
N TYR A 217 -38.11 12.76 35.51
CA TYR A 217 -38.99 13.85 35.94
C TYR A 217 -40.48 13.51 35.76
N CYS A 218 -40.86 12.99 34.58
CA CYS A 218 -42.22 12.59 34.29
C CYS A 218 -42.72 11.48 35.23
N ASP A 219 -41.86 10.50 35.55
CA ASP A 219 -42.21 9.42 36.48
C ASP A 219 -42.46 9.92 37.91
N VAL A 220 -41.66 10.90 38.35
CA VAL A 220 -41.85 11.58 39.65
C VAL A 220 -43.18 12.34 39.68
N GLU A 221 -43.46 13.18 38.67
CA GLU A 221 -44.71 13.96 38.62
C GLU A 221 -45.95 13.06 38.46
N ASN A 222 -45.86 11.97 37.68
CA ASN A 222 -46.94 10.98 37.58
C ASN A 222 -47.22 10.30 38.94
N SER A 223 -46.17 9.94 39.68
CA SER A 223 -46.29 9.35 41.02
C SER A 223 -46.95 10.31 42.01
N LYS A 224 -46.59 11.61 41.94
CA LYS A 224 -47.20 12.67 42.74
C LYS A 224 -48.67 12.88 42.40
N LEU A 225 -49.04 12.90 41.11
CA LEU A 225 -50.43 12.99 40.66
C LEU A 225 -51.25 11.79 41.14
N LYS A 226 -50.73 10.56 40.98
CA LYS A 226 -51.39 9.35 41.51
C LYS A 226 -51.63 9.44 43.00
N THR A 227 -50.66 9.96 43.75
CA THR A 227 -50.78 10.17 45.20
C THR A 227 -51.84 11.22 45.56
N GLN A 228 -51.93 12.32 44.82
CA GLN A 228 -52.97 13.34 45.01
C GLN A 228 -54.36 12.77 44.70
N VAL A 229 -54.51 12.07 43.58
CA VAL A 229 -55.78 11.42 43.21
C VAL A 229 -56.20 10.40 44.26
N ALA A 230 -55.27 9.58 44.76
CA ALA A 230 -55.56 8.60 45.81
C ALA A 230 -56.11 9.24 47.10
N LYS A 231 -55.69 10.47 47.43
CA LYS A 231 -56.25 11.24 48.56
C LYS A 231 -57.65 11.78 48.28
N LEU A 232 -57.95 12.17 47.05
CA LEU A 232 -59.27 12.71 46.66
C LEU A 232 -60.35 11.64 46.54
N VAL A 233 -59.98 10.40 46.15
CA VAL A 233 -60.92 9.28 46.00
C VAL A 233 -61.83 9.05 47.22
N PRO A 234 -61.33 8.95 48.48
CA PRO A 234 -62.18 8.76 49.65
C PRO A 234 -63.08 9.98 49.95
N GLU A 235 -62.59 11.20 49.72
CA GLU A 235 -63.39 12.42 49.89
C GLU A 235 -64.56 12.43 48.91
N CYS A 236 -64.31 12.20 47.62
CA CYS A 236 -65.35 12.09 46.60
C CYS A 236 -66.33 10.98 46.94
N ARG A 237 -65.86 9.81 47.40
CA ARG A 237 -66.73 8.70 47.80
C ARG A 237 -67.66 9.10 48.94
N THR A 238 -67.14 9.80 49.95
CA THR A 238 -67.91 10.27 51.11
C THR A 238 -68.99 11.25 50.68
N ILE A 239 -68.63 12.24 49.87
CA ILE A 239 -69.57 13.26 49.35
C ILE A 239 -70.68 12.60 48.52
N ILE A 240 -70.32 11.72 47.58
CA ILE A 240 -71.31 11.06 46.71
C ILE A 240 -72.26 10.17 47.51
N THR A 241 -71.77 9.46 48.54
CA THR A 241 -72.62 8.67 49.43
C THR A 241 -73.58 9.57 50.22
N ALA A 242 -73.09 10.65 50.83
CA ALA A 242 -73.93 11.59 51.59
C ALA A 242 -74.99 12.28 50.71
N LEU A 243 -74.65 12.61 49.46
CA LEU A 243 -75.60 13.14 48.48
C LEU A 243 -76.72 12.13 48.18
N LYS A 244 -76.38 10.85 47.96
CA LYS A 244 -77.37 9.79 47.71
C LYS A 244 -78.28 9.56 48.91
N GLU A 245 -77.73 9.55 50.12
CA GLU A 245 -78.50 9.34 51.36
C GLU A 245 -79.47 10.50 51.64
N SER A 246 -79.06 11.74 51.35
CA SER A 246 -79.88 12.93 51.59
C SER A 246 -80.91 13.23 50.50
N GLU A 247 -80.80 12.62 49.31
CA GLU A 247 -81.62 12.94 48.13
C GLU A 247 -83.13 12.80 48.39
N THR A 248 -83.54 11.71 49.04
CA THR A 248 -84.97 11.45 49.34
C THR A 248 -85.52 12.46 50.34
N SER A 249 -84.77 12.73 51.41
CA SER A 249 -85.11 13.73 52.43
C SER A 249 -85.20 15.13 51.82
N TYR A 250 -84.28 15.50 50.93
CA TYR A 250 -84.31 16.75 50.18
C TYR A 250 -85.59 16.87 49.33
N LYS A 251 -85.93 15.85 48.54
CA LYS A 251 -87.16 15.84 47.73
C LYS A 251 -88.43 15.99 48.57
N VAL A 252 -88.49 15.31 49.72
CA VAL A 252 -89.61 15.43 50.66
C VAL A 252 -89.71 16.84 51.24
N ALA A 253 -88.59 17.41 51.68
CA ALA A 253 -88.54 18.76 52.22
C ALA A 253 -88.97 19.81 51.17
N LEU A 254 -88.54 19.64 49.92
CA LEU A 254 -88.93 20.51 48.81
C LEU A 254 -90.44 20.49 48.55
N ASN A 255 -91.05 19.29 48.54
CA ASN A 255 -92.50 19.14 48.39
C ASN A 255 -93.27 19.74 49.57
N LYS A 256 -92.80 19.51 50.81
CA LYS A 256 -93.42 20.08 52.01
C LYS A 256 -93.36 21.61 52.00
N LYS A 257 -92.22 22.19 51.61
CA LYS A 257 -92.07 23.65 51.43
C LYS A 257 -93.08 24.18 50.43
N LYS A 258 -93.18 23.58 49.24
CA LYS A 258 -94.15 23.98 48.22
C LYS A 258 -95.60 23.93 48.75
N LYS A 259 -95.96 22.84 49.44
CA LYS A 259 -97.29 22.70 50.04
C LYS A 259 -97.57 23.82 51.05
N ALA A 260 -96.61 24.16 51.91
CA ALA A 260 -96.75 25.26 52.86
C ALA A 260 -96.87 26.63 52.17
N GLU A 261 -96.14 26.85 51.07
CA GLU A 261 -96.27 28.06 50.23
C GLU A 261 -97.66 28.16 49.58
N ASP A 262 -98.21 27.05 49.10
CA ASP A 262 -99.56 26.97 48.53
C ASP A 262 -100.64 27.23 49.60
N GLU A 263 -100.55 26.58 50.75
CA GLU A 263 -101.43 26.78 51.91
C GLU A 263 -101.42 28.24 52.40
N TRP A 264 -100.23 28.85 52.48
CA TRP A 264 -100.09 30.27 52.85
C TRP A 264 -100.74 31.20 51.83
N THR A 265 -100.60 30.88 50.54
CA THR A 265 -101.24 31.66 49.46
C THR A 265 -102.76 31.54 49.53
N ASP A 266 -103.28 30.35 49.80
CA ASP A 266 -104.71 30.11 49.98
C ASP A 266 -105.28 30.82 51.21
N LEU A 267 -104.57 30.78 52.33
CA LEU A 267 -104.93 31.50 53.56
C LEU A 267 -105.01 33.01 53.32
N LYS A 268 -104.03 33.58 52.60
CA LYS A 268 -104.06 35.00 52.19
C LYS A 268 -105.29 35.33 51.35
N LYS A 269 -105.62 34.49 50.35
CA LYS A 269 -106.81 34.69 49.52
C LYS A 269 -108.09 34.64 50.35
N THR A 270 -108.21 33.65 51.22
CA THR A 270 -109.37 33.46 52.10
C THR A 270 -109.53 34.62 53.09
N PHE A 271 -108.42 35.14 53.63
CA PHE A 271 -108.43 36.33 54.49
C PHE A 271 -108.91 37.58 53.74
N VAL A 272 -108.47 37.78 52.49
CA VAL A 272 -108.96 38.89 51.64
C VAL A 272 -110.44 38.74 51.30
N ALA A 273 -110.90 37.51 51.01
CA ALA A 273 -112.29 37.23 50.65
C ALA A 273 -113.29 37.43 51.81
N ASN A 274 -112.86 37.20 53.06
CA ASN A 274 -113.70 37.31 54.26
C ASN A 274 -113.60 38.69 54.96
N LYS A 275 -113.08 39.71 54.28
CA LYS A 275 -112.88 41.06 54.84
C LYS A 275 -114.01 42.05 54.46
N ILE A 276 -115.23 41.57 54.22
CA ILE A 276 -116.45 42.37 54.00
C ILE A 276 -117.10 42.68 55.34
#